data_AF-A0A2X3GBL4-F1
#
_entry.id   AF-A0A2X3GBL4-F1
#
_cell.length_a   1.000
_cell.length_b   1.000
_cell.length_c   1.000
_cell.angle_alpha   90.00
_cell.angle_beta   90.00
_cell.angle_gamma   90.00
#
_symmetry.space_group_name_H-M   'P 1'
#
loop_
_entity.id
_entity.type
_entity.pdbx_description
1 polymer ?
#
loop_
_entity_poly.entity_id
_entity_poly.type
_entity_poly.pdbx_seq_one_letter_code
_entity_poly.pdbx_strand_id
1 'polypeptide(L)'
;MGGISIWQLLIIVVIVVLLFGTKKLSSLGSDLGASIKGFKKAMGDEDDKKEKPSQDADFTAQSITDKQESAKKDEAKRHDNEQV
;
A
#
# COMPACT_ATOMS: atom_id res chain seq x y z
N MET A 1 39.64 -13.76 12.83
CA MET A 1 38.18 -13.94 12.67
C MET A 1 37.61 -12.59 12.20
N GLY A 2 37.61 -12.33 10.89
CA GLY A 2 37.10 -11.09 10.34
C GLY A 2 35.58 -11.06 10.42
N GLY A 3 35.03 -10.17 11.25
CA GLY A 3 33.59 -10.02 11.40
C GLY A 3 32.93 -9.48 10.13
N ILE A 4 31.62 -9.68 10.02
CA ILE A 4 30.79 -9.05 9.00
C ILE A 4 30.89 -7.54 9.23
N SER A 5 31.59 -6.85 8.33
CA SER A 5 31.72 -5.40 8.40
C SER A 5 30.51 -4.74 7.73
N ILE A 6 30.14 -3.57 8.24
CA ILE A 6 28.95 -2.81 7.85
C ILE A 6 28.98 -2.47 6.35
N TRP A 7 30.18 -2.31 5.79
CA TRP A 7 30.39 -2.07 4.35
C TRP A 7 29.93 -3.23 3.47
N GLN A 8 30.10 -4.47 3.91
CA GLN A 8 29.67 -5.66 3.18
C GLN A 8 28.14 -5.79 3.22
N LEU A 9 27.51 -5.48 4.36
CA LEU A 9 26.05 -5.49 4.46
C LEU A 9 25.40 -4.46 3.54
N LEU A 10 25.96 -3.25 3.44
CA LEU A 10 25.47 -2.23 2.51
C LEU A 10 25.52 -2.71 1.05
N ILE A 11 26.63 -3.33 0.64
CA ILE A 11 26.77 -3.87 -0.73
C ILE A 11 25.68 -4.93 -1.02
N ILE A 12 25.41 -5.81 -0.05
CA ILE A 12 24.41 -6.87 -0.19
C ILE A 12 23.00 -6.27 -0.29
N VAL A 13 22.68 -5.29 0.55
CA VAL A 13 21.38 -4.61 0.53
C VAL A 13 21.13 -3.95 -0.83
N VAL A 14 22.14 -3.29 -1.40
CA VAL A 14 22.01 -2.67 -2.73
C VAL A 14 21.69 -3.72 -3.80
N ILE A 15 22.37 -4.87 -3.79
CA ILE A 15 22.09 -5.96 -4.74
C ILE A 15 20.66 -6.48 -4.57
N VAL A 16 20.20 -6.72 -3.34
CA VAL A 16 18.84 -7.18 -3.07
C VAL A 16 17.80 -6.17 -3.57
N VAL A 17 18.03 -4.87 -3.35
CA VAL A 17 17.14 -3.81 -3.84
C VAL A 17 17.08 -3.79 -5.37
N LEU A 18 18.21 -4.02 -6.06
CA LEU A 18 18.24 -4.07 -7.53
C LEU A 18 17.53 -5.31 -8.08
N LEU A 19 17.64 -6.47 -7.41
CA LEU A 19 16.99 -7.71 -7.85
C LEU A 19 15.47 -7.69 -7.64
N PHE A 20 15.03 -7.24 -6.47
CA PHE A 20 13.60 -7.25 -6.10
C PHE A 20 12.89 -5.94 -6.47
N GLY A 21 13.64 -4.87 -6.71
CA GLY A 21 13.13 -3.53 -6.96
C GLY A 21 12.64 -2.82 -5.68
N THR A 22 12.69 -1.48 -5.68
CA THR A 22 12.26 -0.65 -4.54
C THR A 22 10.76 -0.75 -4.25
N LYS A 23 9.92 -1.02 -5.27
CA LYS A 23 8.46 -1.15 -5.09
C LYS A 23 8.07 -2.33 -4.20
N LYS A 24 8.65 -3.51 -4.44
CA LYS A 24 8.35 -4.73 -3.65
C LYS A 24 8.89 -4.60 -2.22
N LEU A 25 10.13 -4.10 -2.09
CA LEU A 25 10.73 -3.83 -0.79
C LEU A 25 9.98 -2.75 0.00
N SER A 26 9.45 -1.72 -0.66
CA SER A 26 8.66 -0.68 0.00
C SER A 26 7.32 -1.23 0.50
N SER A 27 6.59 -2.01 -0.30
CA SER A 27 5.31 -2.59 0.17
C SER A 27 5.50 -3.51 1.38
N LEU A 28 6.47 -4.42 1.32
CA LEU A 28 6.75 -5.35 2.42
C LEU A 28 7.40 -4.63 3.61
N GLY A 29 8.29 -3.67 3.34
CA GLY A 29 8.98 -2.88 4.34
C GLY A 29 8.06 -1.94 5.12
N SER A 30 6.98 -1.44 4.51
CA SER A 30 5.96 -0.66 5.22
C SER A 30 5.20 -1.51 6.25
N ASP A 31 4.79 -2.73 5.88
CA ASP A 31 4.07 -3.64 6.78
C ASP A 31 4.96 -4.15 7.93
N LEU A 32 6.18 -4.56 7.58
CA LEU A 32 7.20 -4.98 8.55
C LEU A 32 7.65 -3.81 9.43
N GLY A 33 7.81 -2.63 8.84
CA GLY A 33 8.23 -1.40 9.52
C GLY A 33 7.19 -0.88 10.49
N ALA A 34 5.90 -0.94 10.15
CA ALA A 34 4.81 -0.60 11.05
C ALA A 34 4.78 -1.54 12.28
N SER A 35 5.00 -2.84 12.05
CA SER A 35 5.07 -3.85 13.11
C SER A 35 6.26 -3.62 14.05
N ILE A 36 7.45 -3.34 13.49
CA ILE A 36 8.65 -3.00 14.27
C ILE A 36 8.49 -1.65 15.00
N LYS A 37 7.81 -0.66 14.39
CA LYS A 37 7.56 0.66 15.01
C LYS A 37 6.69 0.54 16.24
N GLY A 38 5.65 -0.31 16.19
CA GLY A 38 4.82 -0.63 17.35
C GLY A 38 5.59 -1.36 18.44
N PHE A 39 6.44 -2.32 18.07
CA PHE A 39 7.30 -3.03 19.02
C PHE A 39 8.30 -2.09 19.71
N LYS A 40 8.98 -1.21 18.97
CA LYS A 40 9.91 -0.21 19.55
C LYS A 40 9.17 0.75 20.48
N LYS A 41 7.96 1.16 20.11
CA LYS A 41 7.13 2.05 20.93
C LYS A 41 6.72 1.38 22.26
N ALA A 42 6.33 0.11 22.20
CA ALA A 42 5.99 -0.68 23.40
C ALA A 42 7.21 -1.02 24.27
N MET A 43 8.41 -1.12 23.67
CA MET A 43 9.63 -1.55 24.37
C MET A 43 10.36 -0.41 25.09
N GLY A 44 10.07 0.88 24.84
CA GLY A 44 10.90 1.93 25.44
C GLY A 44 10.52 3.39 25.33
N ASP A 45 9.29 3.80 25.00
CA ASP A 45 8.91 5.21 25.21
C ASP A 45 7.39 5.47 25.21
N GLU A 46 6.86 5.98 26.33
CA GLU A 46 5.51 6.55 26.41
C GLU A 46 5.48 8.07 26.15
N ASP A 47 6.64 8.73 25.93
CA ASP A 47 6.71 10.19 25.78
C ASP A 47 7.30 10.64 24.44
N ASP A 48 6.59 10.33 23.35
CA ASP A 48 6.67 11.20 22.16
C ASP A 48 5.27 11.38 21.56
N LYS A 49 4.58 12.33 22.19
CA LYS A 49 3.34 12.93 21.73
C LYS A 49 3.62 13.89 20.57
N LYS A 50 3.74 13.35 19.36
CA LYS A 50 3.42 13.99 18.07
C LYS A 50 3.99 13.08 17.00
N GLU A 51 3.15 12.45 16.19
CA GLU A 51 3.22 12.55 14.72
C GLU A 51 1.82 12.28 14.16
N LYS A 52 1.45 13.09 13.17
CA LYS A 52 0.13 13.27 12.56
C LYS A 52 -0.45 11.96 12.00
N PRO A 53 -1.78 11.88 11.76
CA PRO A 53 -2.32 10.77 11.01
C PRO A 53 -1.74 10.85 9.61
N SER A 54 -0.83 9.94 9.28
CA SER A 54 -0.50 9.65 7.89
C SER A 54 -1.75 9.00 7.30
N GLN A 55 -2.69 9.83 6.83
CA GLN A 55 -3.35 9.53 5.55
C GLN A 55 -2.22 9.11 4.61
N ASP A 56 -2.25 7.86 4.16
CA ASP A 56 -1.68 7.34 2.91
C ASP A 56 -1.71 5.80 2.93
N ALA A 57 -2.85 5.24 3.35
CA ALA A 57 -3.28 3.96 2.81
C ALA A 57 -4.35 4.28 1.77
N ASP A 58 -3.93 4.97 0.70
CA ASP A 58 -4.73 5.19 -0.49
C ASP A 58 -4.86 3.83 -1.21
N PHE A 59 -5.75 2.99 -0.67
CA PHE A 59 -6.35 1.88 -1.40
C PHE A 59 -7.40 2.43 -2.37
N THR A 60 -7.01 3.34 -3.27
CA THR A 60 -7.76 3.50 -4.52
C THR A 60 -7.39 2.30 -5.38
N ALA A 61 -8.05 1.19 -5.09
CA ALA A 61 -8.34 0.16 -6.08
C ALA A 61 -9.13 0.82 -7.22
N GLN A 62 -8.42 1.50 -8.12
CA GLN A 62 -8.86 1.66 -9.50
C GLN A 62 -9.08 0.26 -10.04
N SER A 63 -10.34 -0.22 -9.99
CA SER A 63 -10.99 -1.13 -10.94
C SER A 63 -12.18 -1.84 -10.29
N ILE A 64 -13.16 -1.11 -9.76
CA ILE A 64 -14.52 -1.67 -9.54
C ILE A 64 -15.63 -0.78 -10.12
N THR A 65 -15.34 0.42 -10.64
CA THR A 65 -16.39 1.35 -11.11
C THR A 65 -16.65 1.35 -12.62
N ASP A 66 -15.84 0.71 -13.46
CA ASP A 66 -16.05 0.75 -14.93
C ASP A 66 -16.83 -0.44 -15.53
N LYS A 67 -17.41 -1.34 -14.71
CA LYS A 67 -18.19 -2.50 -15.19
C LYS A 67 -19.69 -2.46 -14.87
N GLN A 68 -20.24 -1.30 -14.51
CA GLN A 68 -21.67 -1.16 -14.23
C GLN A 68 -22.25 0.23 -14.57
N GLU A 69 -21.94 0.81 -15.73
CA GLU A 69 -22.76 1.95 -16.23
C GLU A 69 -22.91 2.04 -17.76
N SER A 70 -22.73 0.92 -18.47
CA SER A 70 -23.01 0.84 -19.91
C SER A 70 -23.74 -0.46 -20.28
N ALA A 71 -24.61 -0.92 -19.37
CA ALA A 71 -25.60 -1.98 -19.63
C ALA A 71 -27.00 -1.61 -19.11
N LYS A 72 -27.28 -0.30 -18.95
CA LYS A 72 -28.62 0.21 -18.57
C LYS A 72 -29.06 1.35 -19.50
N LYS A 73 -28.83 1.19 -20.81
CA LYS A 73 -29.42 2.03 -21.86
C LYS A 73 -30.47 1.30 -22.71
N ASP A 74 -30.75 0.02 -22.44
CA ASP A 74 -31.63 -0.79 -23.30
C ASP A 74 -32.99 -1.20 -22.71
N GLU A 75 -33.32 -0.93 -21.44
CA GLU A 75 -34.59 -1.44 -20.85
C GLU A 75 -35.52 -0.42 -20.16
N ALA A 76 -35.27 0.89 -20.27
CA ALA A 76 -36.10 1.91 -19.61
C ALA A 76 -36.83 2.90 -20.55
N LYS A 77 -37.06 2.55 -21.82
CA LYS A 77 -37.96 3.34 -22.69
C LYS A 77 -38.70 2.53 -23.76
N ARG A 78 -38.99 1.26 -23.47
CA ARG A 78 -39.80 0.37 -24.33
C ARG A 78 -41.21 0.08 -23.77
N HIS A 79 -41.66 0.77 -22.73
CA HIS A 79 -42.88 0.34 -22.02
C HIS A 79 -43.85 1.45 -21.58
N ASP A 80 -43.80 2.65 -22.16
CA ASP A 80 -44.71 3.75 -21.77
C ASP A 80 -45.26 4.51 -23.00
N ASN A 81 -46.43 4.11 -23.50
CA ASN A 81 -47.24 4.67 -24.60
C ASN A 81 -46.78 4.37 -26.06
N GLU A 82 -47.41 3.57 -26.93
CA GLU A 82 -48.65 2.77 -26.97
C GLU A 82 -49.83 3.27 -26.11
N GLN A 83 -50.17 4.55 -26.28
CA GLN A 83 -51.47 5.17 -26.02
C GLN A 83 -51.31 6.69 -26.10
N VAL A 84 -51.14 7.20 -27.33
CA VAL A 84 -51.74 8.43 -27.89
C VAL A 84 -51.42 8.51 -29.38
#